data_AF-A0A527ZLL9-F1
#
_entry.id   AF-A0A527ZLL9-F1
#
_cell.length_a   1.000
_cell.length_b   1.000
_cell.length_c   1.000
_cell.angle_alpha   90.00
_cell.angle_beta   90.00
_cell.angle_gamma   90.00
#
_symmetry.space_group_name_H-M   'P 1'
#
loop_
_entity.id
_entity.type
_entity.pdbx_description
1 polymer ?
#
loop_
_entity_poly.entity_id
_entity_poly.type
_entity_poly.pdbx_seq_one_letter_code
_entity_poly.pdbx_strand_id
1 'polypeptide(L)'
;MKTLRLFALLDQLRLAHRPVSAEVLAQRLGVSPRTIYRDVASLQAMRAPIRGESGLGYQLEKGYFLPPLQFDPDEMEAVMLGLRLVMARDSEGLHNAAERVSGKV
;
A
#
# COMPACT_ATOMS: atom_id res chain seq x y z
N MET A 1 -7.06 -19.29 5.29
CA MET A 1 -7.98 -18.28 5.88
C MET A 1 -8.18 -17.15 4.88
N LYS A 2 -9.40 -16.58 4.75
CA LYS A 2 -9.71 -15.50 3.79
C LYS A 2 -8.79 -14.28 3.97
N THR A 3 -8.49 -13.89 5.20
CA THR A 3 -7.66 -12.74 5.55
C THR A 3 -6.24 -12.82 4.98
N LEU A 4 -5.55 -13.96 5.14
CA LEU A 4 -4.20 -14.18 4.59
C LEU A 4 -4.17 -14.00 3.06
N ARG A 5 -5.24 -14.41 2.37
CA ARG A 5 -5.34 -14.26 0.92
C ARG A 5 -5.55 -12.80 0.49
N LEU A 6 -6.31 -12.02 1.26
CA LEU A 6 -6.49 -10.58 1.00
C LEU A 6 -5.16 -9.83 1.15
N PHE A 7 -4.35 -10.19 2.15
CA PHE A 7 -2.99 -9.67 2.29
C PHE A 7 -2.09 -10.07 1.12
N ALA A 8 -2.07 -11.35 0.75
CA ALA A 8 -1.29 -11.82 -0.40
C ALA A 8 -1.69 -11.13 -1.71
N LEU A 9 -2.99 -10.86 -1.91
CA LEU A 9 -3.49 -10.11 -3.05
C LEU A 9 -3.01 -8.64 -3.02
N LEU A 10 -3.06 -7.98 -1.87
CA LEU A 10 -2.51 -6.63 -1.69
C LEU A 10 -1.01 -6.56 -2.00
N ASP A 11 -0.23 -7.53 -1.53
CA ASP A 11 1.22 -7.56 -1.77
C ASP A 11 1.54 -7.78 -3.26
N GLN A 12 0.79 -8.64 -3.94
CA GLN A 12 0.90 -8.78 -5.40
C GLN A 12 0.63 -7.47 -6.14
N LEU A 13 -0.37 -6.70 -5.70
CA LEU A 13 -0.70 -5.40 -6.30
C LEU A 13 0.32 -4.31 -5.97
N ARG A 14 0.95 -4.34 -4.78
CA ARG A 14 2.02 -3.42 -4.37
C ARG A 14 3.29 -3.60 -5.20
N LEU A 15 3.67 -4.86 -5.45
CA LEU A 15 4.85 -5.19 -6.26
C LEU A 15 4.65 -4.87 -7.75
N ALA A 16 3.39 -4.69 -8.18
CA ALA A 16 3.07 -4.47 -9.58
C ALA A 16 3.21 -2.99 -10.00
N HIS A 17 4.17 -2.71 -10.88
CA HIS A 17 4.32 -1.37 -11.48
C HIS A 17 3.29 -1.04 -12.57
N ARG A 18 2.53 -2.04 -13.04
CA ARG A 18 1.50 -1.94 -14.07
C ARG A 18 0.24 -2.68 -13.62
N PRO A 19 -0.94 -2.35 -14.16
CA PRO A 19 -2.15 -3.13 -13.91
C PRO A 19 -1.97 -4.62 -14.21
N VAL A 20 -2.50 -5.48 -13.34
CA VAL A 20 -2.40 -6.94 -13.44
C VAL A 20 -3.80 -7.53 -13.60
N SER A 21 -4.01 -8.37 -14.60
CA SER A 21 -5.34 -8.95 -14.85
C SER A 21 -5.78 -9.89 -13.72
N ALA A 22 -7.09 -10.11 -13.60
CA ALA A 22 -7.66 -11.04 -12.62
C ALA A 22 -7.14 -12.46 -12.83
N GLU A 23 -6.91 -12.87 -14.07
CA GLU A 23 -6.43 -14.19 -14.48
C GLU A 23 -4.99 -14.42 -14.01
N VAL A 24 -4.13 -13.42 -14.12
CA VAL A 24 -2.75 -13.50 -13.64
C VAL A 24 -2.71 -13.58 -12.12
N LEU A 25 -3.49 -12.74 -11.43
CA LEU A 25 -3.60 -12.78 -9.96
C LEU A 25 -4.15 -14.12 -9.48
N ALA A 26 -5.14 -14.66 -10.19
CA ALA A 26 -5.75 -15.96 -9.93
C ALA A 26 -4.73 -17.10 -10.02
N GLN A 27 -3.92 -17.13 -11.09
CA GLN A 27 -2.83 -18.10 -11.22
C GLN A 27 -1.82 -18.00 -10.08
N ARG A 28 -1.34 -16.79 -9.77
CA ARG A 28 -0.32 -16.57 -8.73
C ARG A 28 -0.79 -16.98 -7.34
N LEU A 29 -2.08 -16.78 -7.04
CA LEU A 29 -2.66 -17.08 -5.73
C LEU A 29 -3.33 -18.47 -5.68
N GLY A 30 -3.32 -19.24 -6.76
CA GLY A 30 -3.92 -20.57 -6.83
C GLY A 30 -5.44 -20.58 -6.64
N VAL A 31 -6.14 -19.56 -7.15
CA VAL A 31 -7.60 -19.41 -7.01
C VAL A 31 -8.26 -19.12 -8.36
N SER A 32 -9.60 -19.09 -8.40
CA SER A 32 -10.34 -18.72 -9.60
C SER A 32 -10.41 -17.19 -9.81
N PRO A 33 -10.55 -16.69 -11.04
CA PRO A 33 -10.77 -15.27 -11.31
C PRO A 33 -11.99 -14.70 -10.55
N ARG A 34 -13.08 -15.48 -10.42
CA ARG A 34 -14.26 -15.12 -9.59
C ARG A 34 -13.92 -14.84 -8.14
N THR A 35 -12.90 -15.53 -7.60
CA THR A 35 -12.41 -15.28 -6.24
C THR A 35 -11.66 -13.96 -6.16
N ILE A 36 -10.83 -13.65 -7.16
CA ILE A 36 -10.12 -12.37 -7.26
C ILE A 36 -11.12 -11.21 -7.34
N TYR A 37 -12.13 -11.28 -8.21
CA TYR A 37 -13.18 -10.26 -8.31
C TYR A 37 -13.83 -9.96 -6.96
N ARG A 38 -14.21 -11.00 -6.20
CA ARG A 38 -14.83 -10.86 -4.87
C ARG A 38 -13.86 -10.31 -3.81
N ASP A 39 -12.61 -10.74 -3.86
CA ASP A 39 -11.59 -10.33 -2.89
C ASP A 39 -11.16 -8.87 -3.13
N VAL A 40 -11.02 -8.43 -4.38
CA VAL A 40 -10.83 -7.01 -4.72
C VAL A 40 -12.03 -6.17 -4.25
N ALA A 41 -13.26 -6.60 -4.51
CA ALA A 41 -14.44 -5.90 -4.01
C ALA A 41 -14.45 -5.81 -2.47
N SER A 42 -14.00 -6.87 -1.78
CA SER A 42 -13.84 -6.85 -0.32
C SER A 42 -12.78 -5.84 0.13
N LEU A 43 -11.63 -5.78 -0.55
CA LEU A 43 -10.57 -4.81 -0.27
C LEU A 43 -11.03 -3.36 -0.51
N GLN A 44 -11.75 -3.11 -1.60
CA GLN A 44 -12.32 -1.79 -1.91
C GLN A 44 -13.37 -1.36 -0.88
N ALA A 45 -14.21 -2.28 -0.40
CA ALA A 45 -15.15 -2.02 0.69
C ALA A 45 -14.44 -1.63 2.00
N MET A 46 -13.22 -2.14 2.22
CA MET A 46 -12.33 -1.74 3.33
C MET A 46 -11.51 -0.48 3.02
N ARG A 47 -11.85 0.24 1.95
CA ARG A 47 -11.16 1.46 1.47
C ARG A 47 -9.70 1.24 1.03
N ALA A 48 -9.34 0.03 0.63
CA ALA A 48 -8.06 -0.18 -0.05
C ALA A 48 -8.06 0.58 -1.39
N PRO A 49 -7.01 1.37 -1.70
CA PRO A 49 -6.95 2.17 -2.92
C PRO A 49 -6.60 1.30 -4.12
N ILE A 50 -7.54 0.46 -4.56
CA ILE A 50 -7.38 -0.43 -5.71
C ILE A 50 -8.25 0.11 -6.85
N ARG A 51 -7.60 0.51 -7.95
CA ARG A 51 -8.25 0.75 -9.23
C ARG A 51 -8.25 -0.52 -10.06
N GLY A 52 -9.33 -0.77 -10.77
CA GLY A 52 -9.34 -1.77 -11.81
C GLY A 52 -10.73 -2.06 -12.34
N GLU A 53 -10.80 -2.18 -13.66
CA GLU A 53 -11.99 -2.54 -14.41
C GLU A 53 -11.69 -3.79 -15.26
N SER A 54 -12.75 -4.52 -15.61
CA SER A 54 -12.66 -5.64 -16.54
C SER A 54 -11.98 -5.20 -17.84
N GLY A 55 -10.91 -5.91 -18.23
CA GLY A 55 -10.13 -5.61 -19.43
C GLY A 55 -8.90 -4.72 -19.21
N LEU A 56 -8.85 -3.93 -18.14
CA LEU A 56 -7.68 -3.10 -17.78
C LEU A 56 -6.82 -3.75 -16.68
N GLY A 57 -7.41 -4.61 -15.86
CA GLY A 57 -6.75 -5.26 -14.72
C GLY A 57 -6.74 -4.38 -13.46
N TYR A 58 -6.10 -4.88 -12.41
CA TYR A 58 -6.05 -4.26 -11.10
C TYR A 58 -4.69 -3.64 -10.80
N GLN A 59 -4.71 -2.46 -10.19
CA GLN A 59 -3.53 -1.77 -9.70
C GLN A 59 -3.84 -1.07 -8.39
N LEU A 60 -2.88 -1.03 -7.48
CA LEU A 60 -2.96 -0.09 -6.37
C LEU A 60 -2.83 1.32 -6.94
N GLU A 61 -3.69 2.26 -6.53
CA GLU A 61 -3.54 3.65 -6.94
C GLU A 61 -2.15 4.16 -6.56
N LYS A 62 -1.56 4.99 -7.44
CA LYS A 62 -0.32 5.70 -7.12
C LYS A 62 -0.61 6.68 -5.97
N GLY A 63 -0.28 6.24 -4.76
CA GLY A 63 -0.37 6.98 -3.52
C GLY A 63 0.53 6.32 -2.48
N TYR A 64 1.01 7.10 -1.52
CA TYR A 64 2.01 6.67 -0.55
C TYR A 64 1.37 5.82 0.56
N PHE A 65 1.11 4.54 0.27
CA PHE A 65 0.81 3.56 1.31
C PHE A 65 2.13 2.94 1.77
N LEU A 66 2.57 3.26 2.97
CA LEU A 66 3.67 2.54 3.60
C LEU A 66 3.17 1.12 3.92
N PRO A 67 3.82 0.05 3.44
CA PRO A 67 3.51 -1.30 3.92
C PRO A 67 3.70 -1.37 5.44
N PRO A 68 3.20 -2.41 6.13
CA PRO A 68 3.57 -2.63 7.52
C PRO A 68 5.10 -2.71 7.62
N LEU A 69 5.71 -1.71 8.27
CA LEU A 69 7.15 -1.65 8.51
C LEU A 69 7.41 -2.02 9.96
N GLN A 70 8.46 -2.77 10.19
CA GLN A 70 9.05 -2.97 11.50
C GLN A 70 10.34 -2.16 11.50
N PHE A 71 10.43 -1.20 12.42
CA PHE A 71 11.65 -0.45 12.66
C PHE A 71 12.26 -0.95 13.97
N ASP A 72 13.56 -1.18 13.98
CA ASP A 72 14.29 -1.28 15.25
C ASP A 72 14.46 0.11 15.91
N PRO A 73 14.93 0.17 17.17
CA PRO A 73 15.10 1.45 17.87
C PRO A 73 16.03 2.44 17.15
N ASP A 74 17.11 1.97 16.54
CA ASP A 74 18.11 2.80 15.87
C ASP A 74 17.54 3.34 14.54
N GLU A 75 16.81 2.50 13.80
CA GLU A 75 16.09 2.87 12.59
C GLU A 75 15.02 3.92 12.88
N MET A 76 14.27 3.77 13.98
CA MET A 76 13.27 4.75 14.40
C MET A 76 13.91 6.08 14.80
N GLU A 77 15.03 6.04 15.53
CA GLU A 77 15.76 7.26 15.90
C GLU A 77 16.29 8.00 14.67
N ALA A 78 16.83 7.29 13.68
CA ALA A 78 17.27 7.86 12.41
C ALA A 78 16.12 8.54 11.65
N VAL A 79 14.94 7.89 11.59
CA VAL A 79 13.73 8.46 10.97
C VAL A 79 13.32 9.75 11.70
N MET A 80 13.25 9.73 13.03
CA MET A 80 12.84 10.88 13.84
C MET A 80 13.82 12.05 13.72
N LEU A 81 15.13 11.78 13.67
CA LEU A 81 16.14 12.80 13.42
C LEU A 81 15.93 13.45 12.04
N GLY A 82 15.71 12.65 11.00
CA GLY A 82 15.41 13.15 9.66
C GLY A 82 14.18 14.06 9.62
N LEU A 83 13.08 13.65 10.27
CA LEU A 83 11.86 14.46 10.36
C LEU A 83 12.11 15.81 11.05
N ARG A 84 12.87 15.82 12.16
CA ARG A 84 13.24 17.06 12.85
C ARG A 84 14.08 18.00 11.99
N LEU A 85 15.03 17.46 11.22
CA LEU A 85 15.83 18.25 10.29
C LEU A 85 14.98 18.87 9.17
N VAL A 86 13.97 18.15 8.68
CA VAL A 86 13.02 18.67 7.68
C VAL A 86 12.13 19.76 8.28
N MET A 87 11.64 19.58 9.51
CA MET A 87 10.86 20.61 10.22
C MET A 87 11.68 21.87 10.50
N ALA A 88 12.98 21.74 10.75
CA ALA A 88 13.88 22.88 10.96
C ALA A 88 14.19 23.68 9.68
N ARG A 89 13.81 23.19 8.49
CA ARG A 89 13.99 23.90 7.22
C ARG A 89 12.78 24.76 6.90
N ASP A 90 13.05 25.96 6.36
CA ASP A 90 12.04 26.98 6.04
C ASP A 90 11.34 26.68 4.70
N SER A 91 10.71 25.51 4.62
CA SER A 91 9.88 25.08 3.50
C SER A 91 8.51 24.65 4.04
N GLU A 92 7.56 25.57 4.07
CA GLU A 92 6.24 25.40 4.70
C GLU A 92 5.54 24.09 4.32
N GLY A 93 5.62 23.70 3.04
CA GLY A 93 4.97 22.47 2.54
C GLY A 93 5.54 21.19 3.15
N LEU A 94 6.87 21.09 3.27
CA LEU A 94 7.55 19.93 3.85
C LEU A 94 7.52 19.94 5.37
N HIS A 95 7.57 21.11 6.00
CA HIS A 95 7.42 21.28 7.45
C HIS A 95 6.11 20.65 7.94
N ASN A 96 4.98 21.09 7.37
CA ASN A 96 3.66 20.59 7.74
C ASN A 96 3.50 19.09 7.43
N ALA A 97 4.14 18.60 6.37
CA ALA A 97 4.12 17.17 6.04
C ALA A 97 4.91 16.33 7.05
N ALA A 98 6.09 16.80 7.47
CA ALA A 98 6.93 16.13 8.46
C ALA A 98 6.25 16.03 9.83
N GLU A 99 5.60 17.11 10.28
CA GLU A 99 4.81 17.12 11.53
C GLU A 99 3.69 16.07 11.52
N ARG A 100 2.96 15.97 10.39
CA ARG A 100 1.92 14.93 10.24
C ARG A 100 2.49 13.52 10.18
N VAL A 101 3.74 13.32 9.76
CA VAL A 101 4.38 11.99 9.72
C VAL A 101 4.89 11.60 11.10
N SER A 102 5.47 12.52 11.88
CA SER A 102 5.94 12.22 13.24
C SER A 102 4.85 11.77 14.21
N GLY A 103 3.58 12.06 13.92
CA GLY A 103 2.44 11.53 14.69
C GLY A 103 1.92 10.16 14.22
N LYS A 104 2.52 9.58 13.17
CA LYS A 104 2.11 8.30 12.56
C LYS A 104 3.13 7.18 12.76
N VAL A 105 4.41 7.53 12.93
CA VAL A 105 5.49 6.63 13.36
C VAL A 105 5.58 6.66 14.88
#